data_AF-A0A6P2B917-F1
#
_entry.id   AF-A0A6P2B917-F1
#
_cell.length_a   1.000
_cell.length_b   1.000
_cell.length_c   1.000
_cell.angle_alpha   90.00
_cell.angle_beta   90.00
_cell.angle_gamma   90.00
#
_symmetry.space_group_name_H-M   'P 1'
#
loop_
_entity.id
_entity.type
_entity.pdbx_description
1 polymer ?
#
loop_
_entity_poly.entity_id
_entity_poly.type
_entity_poly.pdbx_seq_one_letter_code
_entity_poly.pdbx_strand_id
1 'polypeptide(L)' 'MAIAQTLPRVFKLGAARIADPCPGQPLSEAVRLLARNYPQFRCYRLYEEDGVVEDDSVVYVLKSPPAKDNG' A
#
# COMPACT_ATOMS: atom_id res chain seq x y z
N MET A 1 7.19 27.91 -2.27
CA MET A 1 7.42 26.49 -1.91
C MET A 1 6.58 25.66 -2.86
N ALA A 2 7.20 24.95 -3.79
CA ALA A 2 6.48 24.11 -4.73
C ALA A 2 5.92 22.91 -3.96
N ILE A 3 4.59 22.84 -3.89
CA ILE A 3 3.90 21.65 -3.41
C ILE A 3 4.11 20.63 -4.53
N ALA A 4 5.07 19.71 -4.37
CA ALA A 4 5.16 18.58 -5.26
C ALA A 4 3.79 17.90 -5.22
N GLN A 5 3.08 17.87 -6.35
CA GLN A 5 1.78 17.23 -6.45
C GLN A 5 2.00 15.73 -6.33
N THR A 6 2.09 15.24 -5.10
CA THR A 6 2.19 13.82 -4.82
C THR A 6 0.82 13.21 -5.07
N LEU A 7 0.74 12.33 -6.06
CA LEU A 7 -0.48 11.58 -6.35
C LEU A 7 -0.94 10.82 -5.09
N PRO A 8 -2.25 10.79 -4.79
CA PRO A 8 -2.77 10.08 -3.63
C PRO A 8 -2.39 8.59 -3.69
N ARG A 9 -1.95 8.05 -2.56
CA ARG A 9 -1.59 6.64 -2.44
C ARG A 9 -2.82 5.79 -2.14
N VAL A 10 -2.90 4.61 -2.75
CA VAL A 10 -3.96 3.63 -2.55
C VAL A 10 -3.31 2.26 -2.36
N PHE A 11 -3.75 1.51 -1.36
CA PHE A 11 -3.26 0.18 -1.07
C PHE A 11 -4.30 -0.86 -1.50
N LYS A 12 -3.92 -1.75 -2.42
CA LYS A 12 -4.74 -2.88 -2.83
C LYS A 12 -4.38 -4.12 -2.02
N LEU A 13 -5.38 -4.70 -1.34
CA LEU A 13 -5.26 -5.97 -0.63
C LEU A 13 -6.33 -6.94 -1.17
N GLY A 14 -5.94 -7.81 -2.11
CA GLY A 14 -6.89 -8.62 -2.85
C GLY A 14 -7.87 -7.73 -3.63
N ALA A 15 -9.17 -7.87 -3.37
CA ALA A 15 -10.23 -7.03 -3.97
C ALA A 15 -10.44 -5.68 -3.24
N ALA A 16 -9.88 -5.51 -2.04
CA ALA A 16 -10.07 -4.29 -1.26
C ALA A 16 -9.12 -3.19 -1.74
N ARG A 17 -9.66 -1.97 -1.88
CA ARG A 17 -8.88 -0.73 -2.09
C ARG A 17 -8.96 0.11 -0.83
N ILE A 18 -7.80 0.41 -0.25
CA ILE A 18 -7.67 1.14 1.00
C ILE A 18 -6.99 2.47 0.69
N ALA A 19 -7.66 3.57 1.00
CA ALA A 19 -7.05 4.89 0.88
C ALA A 19 -5.91 5.04 1.89
N ASP A 20 -4.90 5.83 1.53
CA ASP A 20 -3.80 6.11 2.44
C ASP A 20 -4.26 6.87 3.69
N PRO A 21 -4.00 6.34 4.90
CA PRO A 21 -4.37 7.01 6.14
C PRO A 21 -3.52 8.26 6.43
N CYS A 22 -2.36 8.43 5.80
CA CYS A 22 -1.46 9.56 6.03
C CYS A 22 -0.74 10.02 4.75
N PRO A 23 -1.43 10.71 3.81
CA PRO A 23 -0.88 11.14 2.52
C PRO A 23 0.30 12.12 2.60
N GLY A 24 0.47 12.81 3.73
CA GLY A 24 1.61 13.71 3.96
C GLY A 24 2.84 13.06 4.59
N GLN A 25 2.79 11.76 4.92
CA GLN A 25 3.85 11.04 5.61
C GLN A 25 4.55 10.01 4.70
N PRO A 26 5.77 9.57 5.05
CA PRO A 26 6.45 8.52 4.30
C PRO A 26 5.65 7.21 4.27
N LEU A 27 5.86 6.41 3.22
CA LEU A 27 5.14 5.14 3.00
C LEU A 27 5.24 4.20 4.21
N SER A 28 6.39 4.19 4.88
CA SER A 28 6.62 3.39 6.08
C SER A 28 5.61 3.65 7.21
N GLU A 29 5.19 4.91 7.39
CA GLU A 29 4.22 5.26 8.42
C GLU A 29 2.80 4.85 8.01
N ALA A 30 2.44 5.02 6.73
CA ALA A 30 1.18 4.52 6.18
C ALA A 30 1.07 3.00 6.38
N VAL A 31 2.12 2.26 6.03
CA VAL A 31 2.21 0.80 6.23
C VAL A 31 2.11 0.44 7.70
N ARG A 32 2.78 1.18 8.59
CA ARG A 32 2.72 0.94 10.04
C ARG A 32 1.34 1.14 10.63
N LEU A 33 0.60 2.16 10.18
CA LEU A 33 -0.79 2.40 10.58
C LEU A 33 -1.71 1.31 10.03
N LEU A 34 -1.58 0.97 8.75
CA LEU A 34 -2.34 -0.09 8.11
C LEU A 34 -2.10 -1.45 8.77
N ALA A 35 -0.87 -1.74 9.18
CA ALA A 35 -0.47 -2.95 9.91
C ALA A 35 -1.13 -3.12 11.29
N ARG A 36 -1.83 -2.11 11.82
CA ARG A 36 -2.65 -2.25 13.03
C ARG A 36 -3.98 -2.94 12.75
N ASN A 37 -4.58 -2.66 11.60
CA ASN A 37 -5.90 -3.15 11.21
C ASN A 37 -5.82 -4.32 10.20
N TYR A 38 -4.74 -4.35 9.42
CA TYR A 38 -4.51 -5.30 8.34
C TYR A 38 -3.19 -6.03 8.60
N PRO A 39 -3.22 -7.21 9.26
CA PRO A 39 -2.02 -7.96 9.63
C PRO A 39 -1.12 -8.31 8.44
N GLN A 40 -1.67 -8.33 7.22
CA GLN A 40 -0.93 -8.61 6.00
C GLN A 40 0.22 -7.62 5.79
N PHE A 41 0.05 -6.35 6.17
CA PHE A 41 1.09 -5.33 6.09
C PHE A 41 2.24 -5.54 7.09
N ARG A 42 2.11 -6.47 8.05
CA ARG A 42 3.24 -6.88 8.92
C ARG A 42 4.10 -7.96 8.29
N CYS A 43 3.50 -8.80 7.46
CA CYS A 43 4.18 -9.92 6.82
C CYS A 43 4.91 -9.50 5.54
N TYR A 44 4.50 -8.39 4.93
CA TYR A 44 5.09 -7.85 3.71
C TYR A 44 5.73 -6.49 3.95
N ARG A 45 6.88 -6.27 3.31
CA ARG A 45 7.53 -4.96 3.26
C ARG A 45 7.23 -4.35 1.90
N LEU A 46 6.61 -3.17 1.92
CA LEU A 46 6.40 -2.34 0.73
C LEU A 46 7.56 -1.36 0.57
N TYR A 47 7.99 -1.16 -0.66
CA TYR A 47 8.96 -0.16 -1.05
C TYR A 47 8.30 0.88 -1.96
N GLU A 48 8.90 2.07 -2.04
CA GLU A 48 8.36 3.15 -2.87
C GLU A 48 8.31 2.76 -4.36
N GLU A 49 9.25 1.91 -4.80
CA GLU A 49 9.33 1.36 -6.16
C GLU A 49 8.24 0.35 -6.51
N ASP A 50 7.55 -0.24 -5.52
CA ASP A 50 6.42 -1.13 -5.74
C ASP A 50 5.14 -0.37 -6.15
N GLY A 51 5.16 0.96 -6.04
CA GLY A 51 4.03 1.83 -6.39
C GLY A 51 3.87 1.93 -7.90
N VAL A 52 2.69 1.53 -8.39
CA VAL A 52 2.33 1.67 -9.80
C VAL A 52 1.34 2.83 -9.93
N VAL A 53 1.60 3.75 -10.85
CA VAL A 53 0.64 4.82 -11.17
C VAL A 53 -0.52 4.19 -11.95
N GLU A 54 -1.70 4.19 -11.35
CA GLU A 54 -2.96 3.84 -12.01
C GLU A 54 -3.90 5.05 -11.91
N ASP A 55 -4.40 5.52 -13.06
CA ASP A 55 -5.26 6.70 -13.16
C ASP A 55 -4.59 7.94 -12.54
N ASP A 56 -5.16 8.45 -11.44
CA ASP A 56 -4.68 9.61 -10.67
C ASP A 56 -4.17 9.19 -9.29
N SER A 57 -3.65 7.97 -9.12
CA SER A 57 -3.20 7.47 -7.82
C SER A 57 -1.98 6.55 -7.93
N VAL A 58 -1.16 6.53 -6.87
CA VAL A 58 -0.10 5.51 -6.73
C VAL A 58 -0.67 4.32 -6.01
N VAL A 59 -0.73 3.18 -6.69
CA VAL A 59 -1.32 1.95 -6.19
C VAL A 59 -0.23 0.98 -5.74
N TYR A 60 -0.27 0.58 -4.47
CA TYR A 60 0.59 -0.46 -3.89
C TYR A 60 -0.21 -1.74 -3.74
N VAL A 61 0.18 -2.80 -4.46
CA VAL A 61 -0.51 -4.09 -4.44
C VAL A 61 0.17 -5.03 -3.44
N LEU A 62 -0.51 -5.35 -2.34
CA LEU A 62 -0.08 -6.43 -1.46
C LEU A 62 -0.46 -7.78 -2.06
N LYS A 63 0.57 -8.54 -2.45
CA LYS A 63 0.40 -9.94 -2.84
C LYS A 63 0.07 -10.75 -1.58
N SER A 64 -1.06 -11.44 -1.59
CA SER A 64 -1.32 -12.46 -0.58
C SER A 64 -0.35 -13.64 -0.78
N PRO A 65 0.04 -14.35 0.29
CA PRO A 65 0.88 -15.53 0.13
C PRO A 65 0.11 -16.53 -0.75
N PRO A 66 0.82 -17.24 -1.64
CA PRO A 66 0.17 -18.28 -2.43
C PRO A 66 -0.54 -19.24 -1.47
N ALA A 67 -1.82 -19.47 -1.70
CA ALA A 67 -2.56 -20.48 -0.95
C ALA A 67 -1.80 -21.80 -1.11
N LYS A 68 -1.53 -22.46 0.01
CA LYS A 68 -0.83 -23.75 0.00
C LYS A 68 -1.73 -24.75 -0.72
N ASP A 69 -1.41 -25.05 -1.97
CA ASP A 69 -2.04 -26.15 -2.70
C ASP A 69 -1.49 -27.44 -2.07
N ASN A 70 -2.32 -28.13 -1.29
CA ASN A 70 -1.96 -29.43 -0.72
C ASN A 70 -2.07 -30.46 -1.85
N GLY A 71 -0.93 -30.82 -2.43
CA GLY A 71 -0.79 -32.04 -3.22
C GLY A 71 -0.98 -33.29 -2.39
#